data_AF-A0A6N7PQC6-F1
#
_entry.id   AF-A0A6N7PQC6-F1
#
_cell.length_a   1.000
_cell.length_b   1.000
_cell.length_c   1.000
_cell.angle_alpha   90.00
_cell.angle_beta   90.00
_cell.angle_gamma   90.00
#
_symmetry.space_group_name_H-M   'P 1'
#
loop_
_entity.id
_entity.type
_entity.pdbx_description
1 polymer ?
#
loop_
_entity_poly.entity_id
_entity_poly.type
_entity_poly.pdbx_seq_one_letter_code
_entity_poly.pdbx_strand_id
1 'polypeptide(L)'
;MPDVLAIVSKAVFEKEAGGRKPGKVWPIDTYHSQSKGLAPLAAGGRIFMVTVRPPSDTLWLVAVLENPQNTGKGWRSGRNRVAISDITSLVPRLRFANGKGINAAPGTLGMSLQTPRVLDAPSAALLLGQAFCSGVAPAVNVTKHDTIGPLPCLCKLCLPQSAERAETGGMAFVRSSTEALGRVLHYWIPEELQKNANAVGRSVRSALASRLAAR
;
A
#
# COMPACT_ATOMS: atom_id res chain seq x y z
N MET A 1 -10.28 -4.62 -12.16
CA MET A 1 -9.06 -3.84 -11.85
C MET A 1 -7.86 -4.74 -12.10
N PRO A 2 -6.80 -4.29 -12.79
CA PRO A 2 -5.67 -5.16 -13.11
C PRO A 2 -4.76 -5.37 -11.89
N ASP A 3 -4.40 -6.62 -11.66
CA ASP A 3 -3.50 -7.05 -10.60
C ASP A 3 -2.27 -7.68 -11.27
N VAL A 4 -1.11 -7.04 -11.16
CA VAL A 4 0.12 -7.44 -11.87
C VAL A 4 1.14 -8.01 -10.88
N LEU A 5 1.64 -9.21 -11.17
CA LEU A 5 2.79 -9.79 -10.46
C LEU A 5 4.08 -9.31 -11.12
N ALA A 6 5.00 -8.74 -10.34
CA ALA A 6 6.26 -8.22 -10.84
C ALA A 6 7.43 -8.61 -9.93
N ILE A 7 8.55 -9.05 -10.51
CA ILE A 7 9.73 -9.43 -9.74
C ILE A 7 10.59 -8.21 -9.38
N VAL A 8 11.15 -8.25 -8.18
CA VAL A 8 12.27 -7.44 -7.71
C VAL A 8 13.47 -8.36 -7.60
N SER A 9 14.55 -8.03 -8.32
CA SER A 9 15.77 -8.83 -8.28
C SER A 9 16.35 -8.88 -6.87
N LYS A 10 17.08 -9.96 -6.55
CA LYS A 10 17.77 -10.12 -5.27
C LYS A 10 18.64 -8.90 -4.94
N ALA A 11 19.41 -8.43 -5.92
CA ALA A 11 20.32 -7.30 -5.74
C ALA A 11 19.60 -6.00 -5.38
N VAL A 12 18.48 -5.70 -6.06
CA VAL A 12 17.66 -4.51 -5.75
C VAL A 12 17.05 -4.64 -4.36
N PHE A 13 16.47 -5.79 -4.04
CA PHE A 13 15.86 -6.02 -2.73
C PHE A 13 16.90 -5.91 -1.59
N GLU A 14 18.08 -6.51 -1.73
CA GLU A 14 19.11 -6.48 -0.68
C GLU A 14 19.65 -5.06 -0.45
N LYS A 15 19.83 -4.29 -1.53
CA LYS A 15 20.28 -2.90 -1.47
C LYS A 15 19.23 -1.99 -0.82
N GLU A 16 17.97 -2.09 -1.23
CA GLU A 16 16.94 -1.10 -0.89
C GLU A 16 16.08 -1.49 0.31
N ALA A 17 15.86 -2.79 0.53
CA ALA A 17 15.09 -3.26 1.68
C ALA A 17 15.92 -3.33 2.96
N GLY A 18 17.24 -3.13 2.89
CA GLY A 18 18.11 -3.02 4.08
C GLY A 18 18.05 -4.24 5.00
N GLY A 19 18.06 -5.45 4.42
CA GLY A 19 18.05 -6.70 5.18
C GLY A 19 16.72 -7.08 5.85
N ARG A 20 15.60 -6.42 5.49
CA ARG A 20 14.26 -6.78 5.99
C ARG A 20 13.89 -8.22 5.65
N LYS A 21 13.20 -8.86 6.60
CA LYS A 21 12.76 -10.27 6.57
C LYS A 21 11.23 -10.36 6.63
N PRO A 22 10.64 -11.56 6.43
CA PRO A 22 9.22 -11.76 6.64
C PRO A 22 8.72 -11.19 7.99
N GLY A 23 7.53 -10.60 7.98
CA GLY A 23 6.94 -9.87 9.11
C GLY A 23 7.38 -8.40 9.23
N LYS A 24 8.37 -7.93 8.45
CA LYS A 24 8.75 -6.51 8.39
C LYS A 24 8.19 -5.85 7.14
N VAL A 25 7.91 -4.56 7.22
CA VAL A 25 7.45 -3.75 6.08
C VAL A 25 8.64 -3.09 5.40
N TRP A 26 8.73 -3.28 4.08
CA TRP A 26 9.58 -2.46 3.20
C TRP A 26 8.71 -1.31 2.64
N PRO A 27 8.90 -0.06 3.10
CA PRO A 27 8.00 1.05 2.79
C PRO A 27 8.30 1.70 1.43
N ILE A 28 8.57 0.87 0.43
CA ILE A 28 8.78 1.28 -0.96
C ILE A 28 7.48 1.85 -1.53
N ASP A 29 7.60 2.88 -2.36
CA ASP A 29 6.48 3.54 -3.04
C ASP A 29 6.64 3.56 -4.56
N THR A 30 7.71 2.98 -5.08
CA THR A 30 8.09 3.07 -6.49
C THR A 30 8.54 1.71 -7.02
N TYR A 31 8.10 1.33 -8.22
CA TYR A 31 8.61 0.20 -8.97
C TYR A 31 9.23 0.66 -10.29
N HIS A 32 10.54 0.47 -10.43
CA HIS A 32 11.31 0.91 -11.60
C HIS A 32 11.24 -0.13 -12.73
N SER A 33 10.34 0.06 -13.68
CA SER A 33 10.28 -0.75 -14.91
C SER A 33 9.43 -0.05 -15.97
N GLN A 34 9.87 -0.15 -17.22
CA GLN A 34 9.14 0.33 -18.40
C GLN A 34 8.55 -0.84 -19.22
N SER A 35 8.47 -2.04 -18.63
CA SER A 35 7.96 -3.22 -19.34
C SER A 35 6.52 -3.01 -19.83
N LYS A 36 6.25 -3.40 -21.08
CA LYS A 36 4.90 -3.38 -21.66
C LYS A 36 3.90 -4.24 -20.88
N GLY A 37 4.37 -5.23 -20.10
CA GLY A 37 3.53 -6.04 -19.21
C GLY A 37 2.82 -5.23 -18.11
N LEU A 38 3.26 -4.01 -17.84
CA LEU A 38 2.65 -3.09 -16.88
C LEU A 38 1.61 -2.15 -17.51
N ALA A 39 1.50 -2.11 -18.84
CA ALA A 39 0.57 -1.21 -19.54
C ALA A 39 -0.89 -1.28 -19.04
N PRO A 40 -1.43 -2.46 -18.64
CA PRO A 40 -2.79 -2.53 -18.08
C PRO A 40 -3.01 -1.65 -16.84
N LEU A 41 -1.97 -1.36 -16.04
CA LEU A 41 -2.06 -0.53 -14.84
C LEU A 41 -2.40 0.95 -15.12
N ALA A 42 -2.38 1.39 -16.38
CA ALA A 42 -2.81 2.73 -16.77
C ALA A 42 -4.27 3.01 -16.38
N ALA A 43 -5.10 1.98 -16.25
CA ALA A 43 -6.48 2.07 -15.75
C ALA A 43 -6.60 2.02 -14.21
N GLY A 44 -5.50 2.22 -13.48
CA GLY A 44 -5.39 1.89 -12.06
C GLY A 44 -5.04 0.42 -11.85
N GLY A 45 -5.02 -0.08 -10.60
CA GLY A 45 -4.60 -1.47 -10.35
C GLY A 45 -3.78 -1.69 -9.10
N ARG A 46 -3.11 -2.85 -9.05
CA ARG A 46 -2.08 -3.14 -8.06
C ARG A 46 -0.87 -3.81 -8.70
N ILE A 47 0.30 -3.53 -8.14
CA ILE A 47 1.53 -4.30 -8.40
C ILE A 47 1.82 -5.14 -7.15
N PHE A 48 1.81 -6.46 -7.29
CA PHE A 48 2.32 -7.41 -6.32
C PHE A 48 3.81 -7.62 -6.60
N MET A 49 4.65 -7.01 -5.77
CA MET A 49 6.09 -7.10 -5.90
C MET A 49 6.58 -8.36 -5.18
N VAL A 50 7.27 -9.24 -5.90
CA VAL A 50 7.82 -10.47 -5.35
C VAL A 50 9.34 -10.53 -5.50
N THR A 51 10.02 -11.27 -4.64
CA THR A 51 11.43 -11.60 -4.81
C THR A 51 11.64 -13.08 -4.59
N VAL A 52 12.58 -13.67 -5.35
CA VAL A 52 12.96 -15.08 -5.20
C VAL A 52 14.20 -15.14 -4.31
N ARG A 53 14.15 -15.93 -3.24
CA ARG A 53 15.24 -16.07 -2.28
C ARG A 53 15.96 -17.41 -2.46
N PRO A 54 17.29 -17.40 -2.64
CA PRO A 54 18.09 -18.62 -2.62
C PRO A 54 18.17 -19.19 -1.20
N PRO A 55 18.52 -20.49 -1.03
CA PRO A 55 18.90 -21.45 -2.08
C PRO A 55 17.73 -22.24 -2.69
N SER A 56 16.53 -22.16 -2.11
CA SER A 56 15.40 -23.06 -2.40
C SER A 56 14.29 -22.43 -3.26
N ASP A 57 14.59 -21.39 -4.03
CA ASP A 57 13.61 -20.66 -4.85
C ASP A 57 12.35 -20.24 -4.07
N THR A 58 12.53 -19.84 -2.81
CA THR A 58 11.39 -19.36 -2.00
C THR A 58 10.89 -18.04 -2.55
N LEU A 59 9.58 -17.94 -2.74
CA LEU A 59 8.95 -16.74 -3.29
C LEU A 59 8.39 -15.91 -2.15
N TRP A 60 8.89 -14.69 -2.00
CA TRP A 60 8.37 -13.74 -1.02
C TRP A 60 7.56 -12.65 -1.71
N LEU A 61 6.37 -12.35 -1.18
CA LEU A 61 5.69 -11.09 -1.44
C LEU A 61 6.38 -10.03 -0.60
N VAL A 62 6.91 -8.98 -1.22
CA VAL A 62 7.72 -7.96 -0.55
C VAL A 62 7.05 -6.59 -0.45
N ALA A 63 6.10 -6.31 -1.34
CA ALA A 63 5.29 -5.11 -1.30
C ALA A 63 4.03 -5.25 -2.17
N VAL A 64 3.00 -4.47 -1.83
CA VAL A 64 1.83 -4.25 -2.70
C VAL A 64 1.71 -2.76 -2.95
N LEU A 65 1.83 -2.35 -4.21
CA LEU A 65 1.65 -0.96 -4.63
C LEU A 65 0.24 -0.79 -5.17
N GLU A 66 -0.60 -0.05 -4.45
CA GLU A 66 -1.99 0.18 -4.83
C GLU A 66 -2.17 1.46 -5.65
N ASN A 67 -2.97 1.36 -6.71
CA ASN A 67 -3.27 2.43 -7.67
C ASN A 67 -2.02 3.17 -8.15
N PRO A 68 -0.99 2.45 -8.63
CA PRO A 68 0.25 3.09 -9.06
C PRO A 68 0.02 3.95 -10.30
N GLN A 69 0.74 5.06 -10.37
CA GLN A 69 0.73 6.02 -11.46
C GLN A 69 2.04 5.92 -12.24
N ASN A 70 1.95 5.95 -13.57
CA ASN A 70 3.14 5.91 -14.42
C ASN A 70 3.89 7.25 -14.35
N THR A 71 5.19 7.21 -14.07
CA THR A 71 6.08 8.38 -13.97
C THR A 71 7.03 8.53 -15.16
N GLY A 72 6.86 7.71 -16.20
CA GLY A 72 7.76 7.60 -17.35
C GLY A 72 9.02 6.77 -17.07
N LYS A 73 9.49 6.71 -15.82
CA LYS A 73 10.65 5.90 -15.38
C LYS A 73 10.25 4.67 -14.55
N GLY A 74 8.95 4.48 -14.36
CA GLY A 74 8.39 3.43 -13.51
C GLY A 74 6.99 3.77 -13.05
N TRP A 75 6.60 3.15 -11.94
CA TRP A 75 5.26 3.22 -11.37
C TRP A 75 5.35 3.64 -9.92
N ARG A 76 4.62 4.70 -9.52
CA ARG A 76 4.66 5.27 -8.16
C ARG A 76 3.28 5.19 -7.50
N SER A 77 3.22 4.78 -6.25
CA SER A 77 2.00 4.71 -5.44
C SER A 77 2.18 5.38 -4.08
N GLY A 78 1.21 5.21 -3.17
CA GLY A 78 1.47 5.39 -1.75
C GLY A 78 2.51 4.38 -1.24
N ARG A 79 3.14 4.67 -0.09
CA ARG A 79 4.10 3.76 0.54
C ARG A 79 3.45 2.42 0.89
N ASN A 80 4.12 1.33 0.54
CA ASN A 80 3.73 0.00 0.94
C ASN A 80 3.62 -0.11 2.46
N ARG A 81 2.56 -0.78 2.91
CA ARG A 81 2.27 -1.08 4.32
C ARG A 81 2.18 -2.58 4.57
N VAL A 82 2.16 -3.41 3.53
CA VAL A 82 2.09 -4.86 3.64
C VAL A 82 3.44 -5.40 4.10
N ALA A 83 3.42 -6.23 5.14
CA ALA A 83 4.60 -6.92 5.61
C ALA A 83 5.09 -7.94 4.58
N ILE A 84 6.41 -8.13 4.51
CA ILE A 84 7.02 -9.18 3.70
C ILE A 84 6.48 -10.53 4.19
N SER A 85 6.13 -11.41 3.26
CA SER A 85 5.58 -12.73 3.58
C SER A 85 6.10 -13.79 2.64
N ASP A 86 6.37 -14.99 3.18
CA ASP A 86 6.62 -16.16 2.35
C ASP A 86 5.30 -16.60 1.70
N ILE A 87 5.31 -16.70 0.37
CA ILE A 87 4.17 -17.10 -0.46
C ILE A 87 4.48 -18.35 -1.28
N THR A 88 5.56 -19.07 -0.97
CA THR A 88 6.03 -20.24 -1.74
C THR A 88 4.94 -21.30 -1.87
N SER A 89 4.16 -21.54 -0.81
CA SER A 89 3.04 -22.50 -0.81
C SER A 89 1.89 -22.11 -1.76
N LEU A 90 1.80 -20.84 -2.18
CA LEU A 90 0.77 -20.36 -3.10
C LEU A 90 1.16 -20.56 -4.57
N VAL A 91 2.45 -20.71 -4.88
CA VAL A 91 2.98 -20.81 -6.26
C VAL A 91 2.22 -21.83 -7.12
N PRO A 92 1.91 -23.06 -6.65
CA PRO A 92 1.18 -24.05 -7.47
C PRO A 92 -0.23 -23.61 -7.86
N ARG A 93 -0.83 -22.69 -7.09
CA ARG A 93 -2.20 -22.19 -7.26
C ARG A 93 -2.26 -20.90 -8.07
N LEU A 94 -1.16 -20.17 -8.20
CA LEU A 94 -1.12 -18.92 -8.94
C LEU A 94 -1.30 -19.16 -10.44
N ARG A 95 -2.11 -18.32 -11.06
CA ARG A 95 -2.44 -18.30 -12.48
C ARG A 95 -2.42 -16.86 -12.99
N PHE A 96 -1.99 -16.70 -14.22
CA PHE A 96 -2.04 -15.44 -14.94
C PHE A 96 -3.33 -15.34 -15.76
N ALA A 97 -3.67 -14.14 -16.21
CA ALA A 97 -4.88 -13.87 -16.99
C ALA A 97 -4.98 -14.71 -18.29
N ASN A 98 -3.88 -15.26 -18.78
CA ASN A 98 -3.83 -16.18 -19.92
C ASN A 98 -4.02 -17.66 -19.53
N GLY A 99 -4.44 -17.95 -18.29
CA GLY A 99 -4.65 -19.29 -17.76
C GLY A 99 -3.37 -20.06 -17.39
N LYS A 100 -2.18 -19.53 -17.70
CA LYS A 100 -0.91 -20.23 -17.40
C LYS A 100 -0.52 -20.04 -15.94
N GLY A 101 0.00 -21.10 -15.32
CA GLY A 101 0.63 -21.05 -14.01
C GLY A 101 2.10 -20.60 -14.05
N ILE A 102 2.73 -20.57 -12.89
CA ILE A 102 4.18 -20.39 -12.77
C ILE A 102 4.84 -21.76 -12.96
N ASN A 103 5.23 -22.05 -14.20
CA ASN A 103 6.04 -23.22 -14.52
C ASN A 103 7.51 -22.81 -14.55
N ALA A 104 8.26 -23.18 -13.52
CA ALA A 104 9.70 -22.96 -13.43
C ALA A 104 10.37 -24.24 -12.96
N ALA A 105 11.48 -24.61 -13.61
CA ALA A 105 12.36 -25.66 -13.09
C ALA A 105 13.06 -25.16 -11.81
N PRO A 106 13.49 -26.06 -10.92
CA PRO A 106 14.30 -25.67 -9.76
C PRO A 106 15.49 -24.79 -10.15
N GLY A 107 15.69 -23.67 -9.45
CA GLY A 107 16.73 -22.67 -9.71
C GLY A 107 16.37 -21.63 -10.78
N THR A 108 15.22 -21.74 -11.44
CA THR A 108 14.84 -20.87 -12.57
C THR A 108 13.65 -19.95 -12.29
N LEU A 109 13.10 -19.99 -11.07
CA LEU A 109 11.91 -19.21 -10.71
C LEU A 109 12.12 -17.70 -10.94
N GLY A 110 13.29 -17.17 -10.59
CA GLY A 110 13.63 -15.77 -10.83
C GLY A 110 13.62 -15.38 -12.31
N MET A 111 14.09 -16.27 -13.19
CA MET A 111 14.08 -16.04 -14.64
C MET A 111 12.66 -16.09 -15.21
N SER A 112 11.85 -17.07 -14.78
CA SER A 112 10.46 -17.22 -15.22
C SER A 112 9.59 -16.00 -14.90
N LEU A 113 9.93 -15.24 -13.85
CA LEU A 113 9.17 -14.07 -13.37
C LEU A 113 9.71 -12.73 -13.89
N GLN A 114 10.73 -12.69 -14.75
CA GLN A 114 11.35 -11.44 -15.22
C GLN A 114 10.38 -10.47 -15.90
N THR A 115 9.40 -11.00 -16.63
CA THR A 115 8.37 -10.17 -17.28
C THR A 115 7.17 -10.04 -16.35
N PRO A 116 6.77 -8.81 -15.96
CA PRO A 116 5.54 -8.59 -15.21
C PRO A 116 4.32 -9.14 -15.97
N ARG A 117 3.43 -9.84 -15.25
CA ARG A 117 2.25 -10.49 -15.84
C ARG A 117 1.01 -10.23 -15.01
N VAL A 118 -0.11 -10.04 -15.70
CA VAL A 118 -1.43 -9.87 -15.08
C VAL A 118 -1.87 -11.19 -14.47
N LEU A 119 -2.25 -11.17 -13.19
CA LEU A 119 -2.84 -12.29 -12.47
C LEU A 119 -4.31 -12.45 -12.87
N ASP A 120 -4.82 -13.68 -12.77
CA ASP A 120 -6.27 -13.85 -12.73
C ASP A 120 -6.85 -13.38 -11.39
N ALA A 121 -8.16 -13.15 -11.34
CA ALA A 121 -8.82 -12.64 -10.14
C ALA A 121 -8.69 -13.59 -8.92
N PRO A 122 -8.83 -14.93 -9.06
CA PRO A 122 -8.59 -15.86 -7.95
C PRO A 122 -7.18 -15.76 -7.37
N SER A 123 -6.14 -15.67 -8.21
CA SER A 123 -4.75 -15.57 -7.76
C SER A 123 -4.46 -14.24 -7.08
N ALA A 124 -5.00 -13.14 -7.60
CA ALA A 124 -4.92 -11.83 -6.95
C ALA A 124 -5.56 -11.87 -5.56
N ALA A 125 -6.73 -12.51 -5.41
CA ALA A 125 -7.39 -12.67 -4.11
C ALA A 125 -6.55 -13.48 -3.11
N LEU A 126 -5.83 -14.53 -3.57
CA LEU A 126 -4.92 -15.29 -2.71
C LEU A 126 -3.78 -14.42 -2.17
N LEU A 127 -3.17 -13.59 -3.02
CA LEU A 127 -2.09 -12.68 -2.61
C LEU A 127 -2.59 -11.59 -1.67
N LEU A 128 -3.79 -11.04 -1.91
CA LEU A 128 -4.41 -10.08 -1.01
C LEU A 128 -4.70 -10.71 0.36
N GLY A 129 -5.29 -11.91 0.39
CA GLY A 129 -5.52 -12.63 1.64
C GLY A 129 -4.23 -12.82 2.44
N GLN A 130 -3.15 -13.24 1.77
CA GLN A 130 -1.84 -13.39 2.39
C GLN A 130 -1.25 -12.06 2.89
N ALA A 131 -1.40 -10.98 2.12
CA ALA A 131 -0.98 -9.63 2.52
C ALA A 131 -1.70 -9.16 3.79
N PHE A 132 -3.00 -9.41 3.92
CA PHE A 132 -3.77 -9.07 5.13
C PHE A 132 -3.36 -9.94 6.32
N CYS A 133 -3.19 -11.26 6.14
CA CYS A 133 -2.76 -12.17 7.20
C CYS A 133 -1.35 -11.85 7.73
N SER A 134 -0.46 -11.35 6.87
CA SER A 134 0.93 -11.04 7.22
C SER A 134 1.07 -9.72 7.99
N GLY A 135 0.01 -8.92 8.07
CA GLY A 135 -0.03 -7.65 8.76
C GLY A 135 0.13 -6.44 7.83
N VAL A 136 -0.68 -5.42 8.09
CA VAL A 136 -0.62 -4.12 7.42
C VAL A 136 -0.17 -3.09 8.45
N ALA A 137 1.01 -2.50 8.27
CA ALA A 137 1.47 -1.42 9.16
C ALA A 137 0.41 -0.29 9.22
N PRO A 138 0.24 0.39 10.34
CA PRO A 138 -0.72 1.50 10.45
C PRO A 138 -0.32 2.67 9.52
N ALA A 139 -1.30 3.46 9.09
CA ALA A 139 -1.04 4.68 8.34
C ALA A 139 -0.26 5.66 9.22
N VAL A 140 0.64 6.44 8.61
CA VAL A 140 1.40 7.44 9.37
C VAL A 140 0.52 8.66 9.60
N ASN A 141 0.25 8.99 10.87
CA ASN A 141 -0.48 10.20 11.24
C ASN A 141 0.32 11.45 10.83
N VAL A 142 -0.31 12.34 10.05
CA VAL A 142 0.27 13.60 9.57
C VAL A 142 -0.35 14.85 10.22
N THR A 143 -1.25 14.69 11.18
CA THR A 143 -1.81 15.82 11.92
C THR A 143 -0.69 16.55 12.67
N LYS A 144 -0.54 17.84 12.38
CA LYS A 144 0.42 18.73 13.05
C LYS A 144 0.01 18.92 14.50
N HIS A 145 0.98 19.03 15.40
CA HIS A 145 0.70 19.45 16.77
C HIS A 145 0.18 20.89 16.78
N ASP A 146 -0.95 21.09 17.44
CA ASP A 146 -1.57 22.39 17.65
C ASP A 146 -1.73 22.61 19.16
N THR A 147 -1.05 23.63 19.69
CA THR A 147 -1.11 24.02 21.10
C THR A 147 -1.96 25.27 21.32
N ILE A 148 -2.47 25.86 20.24
CA ILE A 148 -3.13 27.17 20.26
C ILE A 148 -4.64 26.99 20.04
N GLY A 149 -5.02 25.98 19.26
CA GLY A 149 -6.41 25.70 18.94
C GLY A 149 -7.29 25.39 20.16
N PRO A 150 -8.57 25.77 20.13
CA PRO A 150 -9.51 25.53 21.23
C PRO A 150 -10.01 24.07 21.31
N LEU A 151 -9.57 23.21 20.38
CA LEU A 151 -9.91 21.79 20.31
C LEU A 151 -8.70 20.92 20.67
N PRO A 152 -8.90 19.74 21.27
CA PRO A 152 -7.82 18.83 21.56
C PRO A 152 -7.03 18.46 20.29
N CYS A 153 -5.71 18.53 20.39
CA CYS A 153 -4.82 18.23 19.28
C CYS A 153 -4.87 16.75 18.90
N LEU A 154 -4.89 16.45 17.59
CA LEU A 154 -4.97 15.07 17.07
C LEU A 154 -3.64 14.56 16.47
N CYS A 155 -2.52 15.18 16.84
CA CYS A 155 -1.19 14.73 16.44
C CYS A 155 -0.85 13.36 17.06
N LYS A 156 0.25 12.75 16.62
CA LYS A 156 0.70 11.43 17.09
C LYS A 156 0.79 11.31 18.62
N LEU A 157 1.19 12.39 19.32
CA LEU A 157 1.38 12.38 20.77
C LEU A 157 0.07 12.60 21.54
N CYS A 158 -0.81 13.47 21.03
CA CYS A 158 -2.04 13.86 21.73
C CYS A 158 -3.24 12.96 21.40
N LEU A 159 -3.23 12.30 20.23
CA LEU A 159 -4.34 11.45 19.78
C LEU A 159 -4.74 10.35 20.78
N PRO A 160 -3.80 9.62 21.43
CA PRO A 160 -4.16 8.57 22.40
C PRO A 160 -4.96 9.07 23.61
N GLN A 161 -4.82 10.36 23.96
CA GLN A 161 -5.51 10.98 25.09
C GLN A 161 -6.72 11.82 24.64
N SER A 162 -6.90 12.01 23.33
CA SER A 162 -7.99 12.81 22.79
C SER A 162 -9.29 12.00 22.76
N ALA A 163 -10.37 12.60 23.24
CA ALA A 163 -11.71 12.03 23.17
C ALA A 163 -12.20 11.89 21.70
N GLU A 164 -13.29 11.15 21.50
CA GLU A 164 -13.96 11.07 20.20
C GLU A 164 -14.84 12.29 19.90
N ARG A 165 -15.21 13.05 20.94
CA ARG A 165 -15.99 14.27 20.86
C ARG A 165 -15.29 15.39 21.62
N ALA A 166 -15.46 16.62 21.16
CA ALA A 166 -14.96 17.81 21.84
C ALA A 166 -15.97 18.94 21.66
N GLU A 167 -16.05 19.82 22.65
CA GLU A 167 -16.93 20.98 22.61
C GLU A 167 -16.12 22.25 22.80
N THR A 168 -16.40 23.26 21.98
CA THR A 168 -15.82 24.60 22.15
C THR A 168 -16.70 25.66 21.50
N GLY A 169 -16.77 26.85 22.10
CA GLY A 169 -17.57 27.95 21.58
C GLY A 169 -19.06 27.62 21.37
N GLY A 170 -19.62 26.72 22.20
CA GLY A 170 -21.01 26.27 22.08
C GLY A 170 -21.29 25.30 20.92
N MET A 171 -20.26 24.82 20.23
CA MET A 171 -20.37 23.84 19.16
C MET A 171 -19.74 22.51 19.56
N ALA A 172 -20.42 21.43 19.23
CA ALA A 172 -19.91 20.07 19.37
C ALA A 172 -19.19 19.62 18.10
N PHE A 173 -18.09 18.90 18.29
CA PHE A 173 -17.27 18.35 17.24
C PHE A 173 -17.09 16.86 17.46
N VAL A 174 -17.10 16.11 16.38
CA VAL A 174 -16.77 14.68 16.39
C VAL A 174 -15.48 14.44 15.63
N ARG A 175 -14.66 13.54 16.14
CA ARG A 175 -13.38 13.19 15.54
C ARG A 175 -13.61 12.38 14.28
N SER A 176 -12.94 12.74 13.20
CA SER A 176 -12.93 11.99 11.95
C SER A 176 -11.49 11.80 11.46
N SER A 177 -11.33 10.93 10.46
CA SER A 177 -10.05 10.70 9.82
C SER A 177 -10.24 10.41 8.34
N THR A 178 -9.17 10.65 7.57
CA THR A 178 -9.09 10.19 6.19
C THR A 178 -7.69 9.73 5.88
N GLU A 179 -7.59 8.69 5.04
CA GLU A 179 -6.31 8.17 4.57
C GLU A 179 -6.06 8.49 3.09
N ALA A 180 -4.83 8.87 2.77
CA ALA A 180 -4.33 8.96 1.41
C ALA A 180 -2.84 8.57 1.38
N LEU A 181 -2.44 7.74 0.40
CA LEU A 181 -1.04 7.39 0.15
C LEU A 181 -0.27 6.84 1.39
N GLY A 182 -0.96 6.08 2.25
CA GLY A 182 -0.39 5.54 3.49
C GLY A 182 -0.13 6.60 4.58
N ARG A 183 -0.81 7.74 4.49
CA ARG A 183 -0.88 8.78 5.53
C ARG A 183 -2.32 8.91 6.01
N VAL A 184 -2.50 9.14 7.30
CA VAL A 184 -3.81 9.44 7.90
C VAL A 184 -3.79 10.87 8.45
N LEU A 185 -4.82 11.64 8.12
CA LEU A 185 -5.07 12.93 8.73
C LEU A 185 -6.29 12.78 9.65
N HIS A 186 -6.12 13.10 10.92
CA HIS A 186 -7.21 13.21 11.89
C HIS A 186 -7.63 14.67 11.99
N TYR A 187 -8.94 14.90 12.03
CA TYR A 187 -9.54 16.23 12.07
C TYR A 187 -10.87 16.20 12.82
N TRP A 188 -11.29 17.37 13.29
CA TRP A 188 -12.59 17.58 13.92
C TRP A 188 -13.60 18.01 12.86
N ILE A 189 -14.80 17.43 12.89
CA ILE A 189 -15.94 17.89 12.11
C ILE A 189 -17.01 18.41 13.07
N PRO A 190 -17.65 19.56 12.79
CA PRO A 190 -18.85 19.96 13.52
C PRO A 190 -19.89 18.84 13.49
N GLU A 191 -20.54 18.57 14.61
CA GLU A 191 -21.52 17.48 14.73
C GLU A 191 -22.71 17.68 13.76
N GLU A 192 -23.08 18.93 13.47
CA GLU A 192 -24.07 19.28 12.44
C GLU A 192 -23.71 18.79 11.02
N LEU A 193 -22.41 18.70 10.69
CA LEU A 193 -21.92 18.21 9.41
C LEU A 193 -21.73 16.69 9.39
N GLN A 194 -22.05 15.98 10.47
CA GLN A 194 -21.88 14.53 10.54
C GLN A 194 -22.71 13.79 9.48
N LYS A 195 -23.91 14.30 9.15
CA LYS A 195 -24.73 13.76 8.03
C LYS A 195 -24.01 13.83 6.69
N ASN A 196 -23.09 14.79 6.54
CA ASN A 196 -22.30 15.03 5.34
C ASN A 196 -20.86 14.53 5.47
N ALA A 197 -20.55 13.73 6.50
CA ALA A 197 -19.18 13.28 6.81
C ALA A 197 -18.48 12.62 5.61
N ASN A 198 -19.20 11.87 4.78
CA ASN A 198 -18.64 11.25 3.57
C ASN A 198 -18.19 12.29 2.53
N ALA A 199 -18.95 13.38 2.36
CA ALA A 199 -18.59 14.45 1.43
C ALA A 199 -17.38 15.24 1.96
N VAL A 200 -17.39 15.58 3.26
CA VAL A 200 -16.26 16.22 3.94
C VAL A 200 -15.00 15.36 3.83
N GLY A 201 -15.10 14.07 4.14
CA GLY A 201 -13.99 13.12 4.06
C GLY A 201 -13.39 13.02 2.67
N ARG A 202 -14.21 12.98 1.61
CA ARG A 202 -13.72 13.01 0.22
C ARG A 202 -12.95 14.30 -0.11
N SER A 203 -13.47 15.45 0.33
CA SER A 203 -12.81 16.75 0.14
C SER A 203 -11.46 16.80 0.86
N VAL A 204 -11.42 16.42 2.15
CA VAL A 204 -10.19 16.38 2.95
C VAL A 204 -9.19 15.38 2.36
N ARG A 205 -9.65 14.20 1.91
CA ARG A 205 -8.80 13.20 1.25
C ARG A 205 -8.15 13.75 0.00
N SER A 206 -8.92 14.44 -0.85
CA SER A 206 -8.42 15.06 -2.07
C SER A 206 -7.34 16.09 -1.76
N ALA A 207 -7.60 16.99 -0.80
CA ALA A 207 -6.62 17.98 -0.36
C ALA A 207 -5.34 17.35 0.23
N LEU A 208 -5.50 16.28 1.03
CA LEU A 208 -4.37 15.52 1.58
C LEU A 208 -3.54 14.89 0.47
N ALA A 209 -4.17 14.22 -0.50
CA ALA A 209 -3.48 13.59 -1.62
C ALA A 209 -2.69 14.62 -2.45
N SER A 210 -3.30 15.76 -2.78
CA SER A 210 -2.62 16.82 -3.54
C SER A 210 -1.40 17.38 -2.81
N ARG A 211 -1.50 17.61 -1.48
CA ARG A 211 -0.37 18.10 -0.67
C ARG A 211 0.76 17.07 -0.54
N LEU A 212 0.43 15.79 -0.50
CA LEU A 212 1.42 14.71 -0.45
C LEU A 212 2.11 14.49 -1.80
N ALA A 213 1.40 14.70 -2.92
CA ALA A 213 1.96 14.60 -4.26
C ALA A 213 2.90 15.76 -4.63
N ALA A 214 2.70 16.94 -4.04
CA ALA A 214 3.54 18.13 -4.24
C ALA A 214 4.89 18.10 -3.48
N ARG A 215 5.21 17.00 -2.78
CA ARG A 215 6.46 16.78 -2.05
C ARG A 215 7.33 15.72 -2.73
#